data_AF-V6TPR1-F1
#
_entry.id   AF-V6TPR1-F1
#
_cell.length_a   1.000
_cell.length_b   1.000
_cell.length_c   1.000
_cell.angle_alpha   90.00
_cell.angle_beta   90.00
_cell.angle_gamma   90.00
#
_symmetry.space_group_name_H-M   'P 1'
#
loop_
_entity.id
_entity.type
_entity.pdbx_description
1 polymer ?
#
loop_
_entity_poly.entity_id
_entity_poly.type
_entity_poly.pdbx_seq_one_letter_code
_entity_poly.pdbx_strand_id
1 'polypeptide(L)'
;MFLKVFLLNCILQISLADCTQAASVNAPEEKKCQKDKCDVMIGGEGAEHTYCSQCSTPTNHLVEGACLATGDSNADKCETPASGVCTSCKDAYFMYKGGCYNSAGGVGVTLCTAATNGKCDTPATGYFIIPGTDGNVADKSHQSVLSCSDTDGVTVEETKKTYQGIKGCAECTLKSSATTATCSKCATGALYTSPEGATSCPATCPEGYFEHTAKSTSIKTCQSCSAPTGGLDPAATGVTGCVKCTYNTKVICEKCGQDKYLKIDGETISCVDAQDCGTGFFMITVEGIKKCVSCGDTTNGGIESCTQCTATASPTRSGAPLVTCLQCNGKKVQPDRKGCIQDCPENSTEASGVCECNSGYTSSADGLSCVVASTGPNLSTGAIAGISVAAVVVVGGLVGFLCWWFVCRGKA
;
A
#
# COMPACT_ATOMS: atom_id res chain seq x y z
N MET A 1 26.34 -60.00 32.89
CA MET A 1 27.25 -60.75 32.02
C MET A 1 26.73 -60.57 30.60
N PHE A 2 27.20 -59.51 29.92
CA PHE A 2 27.86 -59.60 28.60
C PHE A 2 26.95 -60.22 27.52
N LEU A 3 26.54 -59.52 26.48
CA LEU A 3 27.49 -59.06 25.47
C LEU A 3 26.88 -57.98 24.55
N LYS A 4 27.54 -56.82 24.53
CA LYS A 4 27.52 -55.82 23.45
C LYS A 4 27.94 -56.49 22.12
N VAL A 5 27.14 -56.36 21.06
CA VAL A 5 27.65 -56.48 19.68
C VAL A 5 27.07 -55.35 18.84
N PHE A 6 27.87 -54.30 18.76
CA PHE A 6 28.04 -53.35 17.66
C PHE A 6 26.84 -53.01 16.76
N LEU A 7 26.19 -51.90 17.14
CA LEU A 7 25.74 -50.87 16.20
C LEU A 7 26.92 -50.38 15.36
N LEU A 8 27.16 -50.98 14.19
CA LEU A 8 27.98 -50.35 13.15
C LEU A 8 27.72 -51.08 11.82
N ASN A 9 26.71 -50.64 11.07
CA ASN A 9 26.75 -50.79 9.62
C ASN A 9 25.73 -49.90 8.91
N CYS A 10 26.29 -48.92 8.20
CA CYS A 10 25.79 -48.25 7.00
C CYS A 10 24.28 -47.99 6.93
N ILE A 11 23.84 -46.90 7.57
CA ILE A 11 22.85 -46.05 6.92
C ILE A 11 23.64 -45.25 5.88
N LEU A 12 23.81 -45.83 4.68
CA LEU A 12 24.17 -45.06 3.50
C LEU A 12 22.96 -44.18 3.21
N GLN A 13 22.92 -43.01 3.84
CA GLN A 13 22.05 -41.93 3.41
C GLN A 13 22.43 -41.66 1.96
N ILE A 14 21.58 -42.07 1.02
CA ILE A 14 21.50 -41.39 -0.28
C ILE A 14 20.85 -40.05 0.06
N SER A 15 21.65 -39.14 0.63
CA SER A 15 21.25 -37.76 0.79
C SER A 15 21.25 -37.17 -0.62
N LEU A 16 20.14 -36.55 -1.00
CA LEU A 16 20.13 -35.59 -2.09
C LEU A 16 21.27 -34.59 -1.84
N ALA A 17 21.95 -34.16 -2.89
CA ALA A 17 23.22 -33.44 -2.80
C ALA A 17 23.08 -32.07 -2.09
N ASP A 18 23.10 -32.09 -0.76
CA ASP A 18 23.25 -30.89 0.06
C ASP A 18 24.63 -30.28 -0.22
N CYS A 19 24.71 -28.95 -0.29
CA CYS A 19 25.97 -28.25 -0.49
C CYS A 19 26.94 -28.54 0.68
N THR A 20 27.93 -29.41 0.42
CA THR A 20 28.90 -29.83 1.45
C THR A 20 30.03 -28.80 1.60
N GLN A 21 30.27 -28.34 2.82
CA GLN A 21 31.23 -27.28 3.12
C GLN A 21 32.49 -27.83 3.83
N ALA A 22 33.62 -27.15 3.63
CA ALA A 22 34.84 -27.39 4.37
C ALA A 22 34.65 -27.10 5.87
N ALA A 23 35.41 -27.78 6.72
CA ALA A 23 35.29 -27.66 8.17
C ALA A 23 35.75 -26.29 8.70
N SER A 24 36.65 -25.63 7.98
CA SER A 24 37.16 -24.29 8.32
C SER A 24 37.39 -23.42 7.09
N VAL A 25 37.37 -22.11 7.30
CA VAL A 25 37.64 -21.12 6.25
C VAL A 25 39.08 -21.29 5.75
N ASN A 26 39.30 -21.22 4.43
CA ASN A 26 40.61 -21.35 3.77
C ASN A 26 41.37 -22.64 4.10
N ALA A 27 40.66 -23.72 4.42
CA ALA A 27 41.24 -25.07 4.49
C ALA A 27 40.87 -25.83 3.21
N PRO A 28 41.79 -25.98 2.24
CA PRO A 28 41.51 -26.67 0.99
C PRO A 28 41.05 -28.10 1.29
N GLU A 29 39.81 -28.38 0.94
CA GLU A 29 39.22 -29.70 1.04
C GLU A 29 38.63 -30.02 -0.33
N GLU A 30 39.15 -31.07 -0.96
CA GLU A 30 38.71 -31.43 -2.31
C GLU A 30 37.21 -31.71 -2.34
N LYS A 31 36.59 -31.25 -3.43
CA LYS A 31 35.18 -31.44 -3.74
C LYS A 31 34.20 -30.82 -2.74
N LYS A 32 34.71 -29.98 -1.84
CA LYS A 32 33.89 -29.23 -0.89
C LYS A 32 33.80 -27.76 -1.26
N CYS A 33 32.64 -27.19 -0.97
CA CYS A 33 32.46 -25.76 -0.96
C CYS A 33 33.27 -25.13 0.18
N GLN A 34 33.74 -23.91 -0.01
CA GLN A 34 34.36 -23.16 1.06
C GLN A 34 33.34 -22.93 2.19
N LYS A 35 33.82 -22.85 3.43
CA LYS A 35 32.98 -22.56 4.58
C LYS A 35 32.23 -21.23 4.38
N ASP A 36 30.92 -21.26 4.61
CA ASP A 36 29.94 -20.19 4.47
C ASP A 36 29.73 -19.73 3.00
N LYS A 37 30.07 -20.58 2.02
CA LYS A 37 29.91 -20.32 0.57
C LYS A 37 28.86 -21.20 -0.11
N CYS A 38 28.06 -21.91 0.68
CA CYS A 38 26.77 -22.42 0.25
C CYS A 38 25.72 -21.31 0.40
N ASP A 39 25.81 -20.30 -0.46
CA ASP A 39 25.04 -19.05 -0.38
C ASP A 39 24.29 -18.73 -1.70
N VAL A 40 24.35 -19.63 -2.69
CA VAL A 40 23.65 -19.48 -3.96
C VAL A 40 22.34 -20.26 -3.89
N MET A 41 21.21 -19.58 -3.99
CA MET A 41 19.89 -20.20 -3.97
C MET A 41 19.33 -20.34 -5.39
N ILE A 42 19.01 -21.57 -5.83
CA ILE A 42 18.49 -21.85 -7.18
C ILE A 42 17.28 -22.78 -7.10
N GLY A 43 16.19 -22.36 -7.73
CA GLY A 43 14.99 -23.19 -7.90
C GLY A 43 14.07 -23.31 -6.68
N GLY A 44 14.33 -22.59 -5.58
CA GLY A 44 13.49 -22.62 -4.38
C GLY A 44 14.19 -22.09 -3.13
N GLU A 45 13.59 -22.33 -1.97
CA GLU A 45 14.14 -22.04 -0.64
C GLU A 45 14.48 -23.35 0.08
N GLY A 46 15.53 -23.37 0.90
CA GLY A 46 15.96 -24.56 1.64
C GLY A 46 17.35 -25.09 1.25
N ALA A 47 17.86 -26.03 2.03
CA ALA A 47 19.21 -26.59 1.85
C ALA A 47 19.35 -27.35 0.52
N GLU A 48 18.25 -27.96 0.06
CA GLU A 48 18.13 -28.67 -1.22
C GLU A 48 18.19 -27.73 -2.44
N HIS A 49 18.02 -26.44 -2.21
CA HIS A 49 18.11 -25.37 -3.22
C HIS A 49 19.35 -24.49 -3.01
N THR A 50 20.25 -24.89 -2.12
CA THR A 50 21.47 -24.16 -1.80
C THR A 50 22.66 -24.77 -2.53
N TYR A 51 23.46 -23.92 -3.18
CA TYR A 51 24.57 -24.28 -4.06
C TYR A 51 25.82 -23.50 -3.70
N CYS A 52 26.98 -24.01 -4.12
CA CYS A 52 28.27 -23.40 -3.84
C CYS A 52 28.55 -22.19 -4.74
N SER A 53 29.00 -21.07 -4.18
CA SER A 53 29.58 -19.94 -4.93
C SER A 53 31.11 -19.99 -5.05
N GLN A 54 31.78 -20.76 -4.19
CA GLN A 54 33.24 -20.81 -4.16
C GLN A 54 33.76 -22.12 -3.55
N CYS A 55 34.59 -22.83 -4.28
CA CYS A 55 35.23 -24.06 -3.83
C CYS A 55 36.32 -23.81 -2.81
N SER A 56 36.45 -24.74 -1.84
CA SER A 56 37.49 -24.64 -0.82
C SER A 56 38.89 -24.84 -1.40
N THR A 57 39.01 -25.73 -2.40
CA THR A 57 40.24 -25.92 -3.16
C THR A 57 40.28 -24.92 -4.34
N PRO A 58 41.29 -24.03 -4.42
CA PRO A 58 41.32 -22.95 -5.42
C PRO A 58 41.34 -23.40 -6.89
N THR A 59 41.83 -24.61 -7.15
CA THR A 59 41.96 -25.20 -8.50
C THR A 59 40.76 -26.06 -8.89
N ASN A 60 39.76 -26.21 -8.02
CA ASN A 60 38.56 -26.96 -8.36
C ASN A 60 37.66 -26.15 -9.29
N HIS A 61 36.98 -26.88 -10.18
CA HIS A 61 36.07 -26.36 -11.17
C HIS A 61 34.66 -26.27 -10.55
N LEU A 62 34.10 -25.07 -10.46
CA LEU A 62 32.74 -24.86 -9.94
C LEU A 62 31.70 -25.01 -11.07
N VAL A 63 30.99 -26.14 -11.08
CA VAL A 63 30.02 -26.50 -12.14
C VAL A 63 28.74 -27.03 -11.49
N GLU A 64 27.58 -26.53 -11.92
CA GLU A 64 26.26 -26.85 -11.30
C GLU A 64 26.24 -26.63 -9.78
N GLY A 65 26.99 -25.65 -9.28
CA GLY A 65 27.10 -25.40 -7.84
C GLY A 65 27.89 -26.47 -7.07
N ALA A 66 28.55 -27.40 -7.75
CA ALA A 66 29.39 -28.44 -7.18
C ALA A 66 30.88 -28.19 -7.50
N CYS A 67 31.74 -28.56 -6.55
CA CYS A 67 33.19 -28.43 -6.71
C CYS A 67 33.78 -29.69 -7.29
N LEU A 68 34.25 -29.62 -8.53
CA LEU A 68 34.81 -30.75 -9.26
C LEU A 68 36.34 -30.66 -9.27
N ALA A 69 37.01 -31.79 -9.03
CA ALA A 69 38.46 -31.86 -9.18
C ALA A 69 38.83 -31.94 -10.67
N THR A 70 40.08 -31.61 -11.00
CA THR A 70 40.57 -31.77 -12.38
C THR A 70 40.45 -33.23 -12.83
N GLY A 71 39.82 -33.44 -13.99
CA GLY A 71 39.58 -34.77 -14.55
C GLY A 71 38.23 -35.41 -14.17
N ASP A 72 37.49 -34.83 -13.22
CA ASP A 72 36.09 -35.22 -12.99
C ASP A 72 35.23 -34.89 -14.23
N SER A 73 34.16 -35.67 -14.44
CA SER A 73 33.23 -35.42 -15.54
C SER A 73 32.65 -34.01 -15.46
N ASN A 74 32.60 -33.30 -16.59
CA ASN A 74 32.14 -31.91 -16.73
C ASN A 74 33.01 -30.85 -16.04
N ALA A 75 34.11 -31.19 -15.38
CA ALA A 75 35.03 -30.18 -14.83
C ALA A 75 35.52 -29.21 -15.92
N ASP A 76 35.73 -29.72 -17.14
CA ASP A 76 36.18 -28.98 -18.31
C ASP A 76 35.18 -27.92 -18.82
N LYS A 77 33.96 -27.90 -18.30
CA LYS A 77 32.94 -26.88 -18.62
C LYS A 77 33.22 -25.54 -17.95
N CYS A 78 33.93 -25.58 -16.83
CA CYS A 78 34.66 -24.44 -16.33
C CYS A 78 36.07 -24.43 -16.96
N GLU A 79 36.31 -23.53 -17.92
CA GLU A 79 37.60 -23.48 -18.63
C GLU A 79 38.73 -22.98 -17.73
N THR A 80 38.42 -21.99 -16.88
CA THR A 80 39.41 -21.28 -16.08
C THR A 80 38.97 -21.25 -14.61
N PRO A 81 39.37 -22.25 -13.80
CA PRO A 81 39.21 -22.15 -12.36
C PRO A 81 40.26 -21.21 -11.77
N ALA A 82 39.84 -20.26 -10.94
CA ALA A 82 40.72 -19.35 -10.22
C ALA A 82 40.14 -19.04 -8.84
N SER A 83 40.95 -19.18 -7.78
CA SER A 83 40.52 -18.87 -6.40
C SER A 83 39.22 -19.57 -5.96
N GLY A 84 38.98 -20.78 -6.50
CA GLY A 84 37.80 -21.59 -6.18
C GLY A 84 36.53 -21.18 -6.93
N VAL A 85 36.59 -20.21 -7.84
CA VAL A 85 35.49 -19.85 -8.75
C VAL A 85 35.87 -20.17 -10.19
N CYS A 86 34.88 -20.24 -11.06
CA CYS A 86 35.09 -20.24 -12.48
C CYS A 86 35.09 -18.81 -13.04
N THR A 87 36.05 -18.50 -13.91
CA THR A 87 36.11 -17.21 -14.59
C THR A 87 35.75 -17.27 -16.07
N SER A 88 35.54 -18.47 -16.64
CA SER A 88 34.98 -18.61 -17.98
C SER A 88 34.32 -19.97 -18.23
N CYS A 89 33.15 -19.94 -18.88
CA CYS A 89 32.39 -21.14 -19.25
C CYS A 89 32.45 -21.42 -20.77
N LYS A 90 32.15 -22.66 -21.18
CA LYS A 90 32.07 -23.04 -22.61
C LYS A 90 30.80 -23.83 -22.93
N ASP A 91 30.64 -24.19 -24.21
CA ASP A 91 29.52 -25.00 -24.72
C ASP A 91 28.15 -24.37 -24.35
N ALA A 92 27.17 -25.21 -23.97
CA ALA A 92 25.84 -24.81 -23.49
C ALA A 92 25.80 -24.47 -21.99
N TYR A 93 26.96 -24.15 -21.40
CA TYR A 93 27.02 -23.64 -20.03
C TYR A 93 27.05 -22.11 -20.04
N PHE A 94 26.64 -21.49 -18.94
CA PHE A 94 26.67 -20.04 -18.75
C PHE A 94 27.18 -19.69 -17.34
N MET A 95 27.72 -18.48 -17.21
CA MET A 95 28.27 -17.98 -15.96
C MET A 95 27.17 -17.47 -15.03
N TYR A 96 27.19 -17.93 -13.78
CA TYR A 96 26.28 -17.45 -12.73
C TYR A 96 26.94 -17.55 -11.35
N LYS A 97 26.97 -16.46 -10.57
CA LYS A 97 27.51 -16.41 -9.20
C LYS A 97 28.84 -17.19 -9.02
N GLY A 98 29.77 -17.03 -9.96
CA GLY A 98 31.11 -17.65 -9.92
C GLY A 98 31.21 -19.08 -10.41
N GLY A 99 30.14 -19.71 -10.92
CA GLY A 99 30.15 -21.07 -11.46
C GLY A 99 29.57 -21.18 -12.87
N CYS A 100 29.79 -22.33 -13.51
CA CYS A 100 29.21 -22.68 -14.80
C CYS A 100 27.98 -23.57 -14.66
N TYR A 101 26.88 -23.18 -15.28
CA TYR A 101 25.59 -23.87 -15.20
C TYR A 101 25.06 -24.19 -16.60
N ASN A 102 24.45 -25.35 -16.77
CA ASN A 102 24.01 -25.93 -18.04
C ASN A 102 22.59 -25.49 -18.34
N SER A 103 22.34 -24.94 -19.53
CA SER A 103 20.99 -24.52 -19.93
C SER A 103 20.11 -25.67 -20.42
N ALA A 104 20.69 -26.84 -20.70
CA ALA A 104 20.01 -27.99 -21.29
C ALA A 104 19.73 -29.13 -20.28
N GLY A 105 20.16 -29.00 -19.03
CA GLY A 105 19.97 -29.98 -17.97
C GLY A 105 20.52 -29.50 -16.63
N GLY A 106 20.39 -30.29 -15.58
CA GLY A 106 20.82 -29.89 -14.24
C GLY A 106 19.96 -28.77 -13.65
N VAL A 107 20.55 -27.96 -12.77
CA VAL A 107 19.85 -26.86 -12.07
C VAL A 107 19.92 -25.57 -12.88
N GLY A 108 20.90 -25.45 -13.79
CA GLY A 108 21.05 -24.30 -14.68
C GLY A 108 19.83 -23.99 -15.55
N VAL A 109 19.04 -25.00 -15.93
CA VAL A 109 17.80 -24.82 -16.71
C VAL A 109 16.77 -23.93 -16.00
N THR A 110 16.82 -23.85 -14.67
CA THR A 110 15.94 -22.98 -13.87
C THR A 110 16.33 -21.50 -13.94
N LEU A 111 17.54 -21.20 -14.43
CA LEU A 111 18.08 -19.85 -14.59
C LEU A 111 18.08 -19.41 -16.06
N CYS A 112 18.39 -20.34 -16.96
CA CYS A 112 18.59 -20.12 -18.39
C CYS A 112 18.11 -21.32 -19.21
N THR A 113 17.31 -21.08 -20.24
CA THR A 113 16.75 -22.14 -21.09
C THR A 113 17.53 -22.35 -22.40
N ALA A 114 18.40 -21.43 -22.76
CA ALA A 114 19.33 -21.59 -23.89
C ALA A 114 20.62 -20.79 -23.65
N ALA A 115 21.77 -21.46 -23.77
CA ALA A 115 23.09 -20.87 -23.64
C ALA A 115 24.01 -21.32 -24.78
N THR A 116 24.87 -20.41 -25.24
CA THR A 116 25.84 -20.67 -26.30
C THR A 116 27.16 -19.96 -25.99
N ASN A 117 28.26 -20.71 -26.04
CA ASN A 117 29.62 -20.21 -25.83
C ASN A 117 29.79 -19.55 -24.46
N GLY A 118 29.31 -20.17 -23.38
CA GLY A 118 29.57 -19.69 -22.03
C GLY A 118 28.62 -18.60 -21.52
N LYS A 119 27.59 -18.22 -22.29
CA LYS A 119 26.62 -17.17 -21.91
C LYS A 119 25.18 -17.61 -22.12
N CYS A 120 24.28 -17.07 -21.31
CA CYS A 120 22.84 -17.30 -21.43
C CYS A 120 22.21 -16.43 -22.51
N ASP A 121 21.67 -17.03 -23.57
CA ASP A 121 20.98 -16.33 -24.66
C ASP A 121 19.47 -16.17 -24.37
N THR A 122 18.87 -17.06 -23.58
CA THR A 122 17.45 -17.00 -23.21
C THR A 122 17.28 -17.27 -21.71
N PRO A 123 16.91 -16.25 -20.92
CA PRO A 123 16.74 -16.44 -19.49
C PRO A 123 15.49 -17.28 -19.20
N ALA A 124 15.50 -18.02 -18.10
CA ALA A 124 14.30 -18.67 -17.59
C ALA A 124 13.34 -17.64 -16.98
N THR A 125 12.09 -18.03 -16.79
CA THR A 125 11.08 -17.20 -16.09
C THR A 125 11.60 -16.82 -14.70
N GLY A 126 11.52 -15.55 -14.35
CA GLY A 126 12.04 -15.01 -13.08
C GLY A 126 13.51 -14.60 -13.12
N TYR A 127 14.14 -14.64 -14.29
CA TYR A 127 15.47 -14.11 -14.54
C TYR A 127 15.47 -13.15 -15.73
N PHE A 128 16.43 -12.24 -15.75
CA PHE A 128 16.70 -11.38 -16.90
C PHE A 128 18.18 -11.41 -17.25
N ILE A 129 18.49 -11.18 -18.53
CA ILE A 129 19.87 -11.10 -19.01
C ILE A 129 20.52 -9.82 -18.50
N ILE A 130 21.73 -9.94 -17.94
CA ILE A 130 22.57 -8.79 -17.62
C ILE A 130 23.23 -8.31 -18.92
N PRO A 131 23.07 -7.01 -19.28
CA PRO A 131 23.75 -6.47 -20.44
C PRO A 131 25.28 -6.41 -20.26
N GLY A 132 26.01 -6.79 -21.30
CA GLY A 132 27.45 -6.62 -21.45
C GLY A 132 27.84 -5.20 -21.89
N THR A 133 29.11 -5.05 -22.25
CA THR A 133 29.79 -3.76 -22.50
C THR A 133 29.25 -2.96 -23.69
N ASP A 134 28.63 -3.64 -24.65
CA ASP A 134 28.01 -3.08 -25.87
C ASP A 134 26.48 -3.04 -25.79
N GLY A 135 25.89 -3.35 -24.63
CA GLY A 135 24.45 -3.46 -24.45
C GLY A 135 23.84 -4.79 -24.92
N ASN A 136 24.67 -5.76 -25.33
CA ASN A 136 24.24 -7.12 -25.67
C ASN A 136 24.29 -8.05 -24.45
N VAL A 137 24.15 -9.36 -24.63
CA VAL A 137 24.23 -10.36 -23.56
C VAL A 137 25.64 -10.38 -22.94
N ALA A 138 25.74 -10.51 -21.61
CA ALA A 138 27.04 -10.69 -20.94
C ALA A 138 27.85 -11.83 -21.58
N ASP A 139 29.17 -11.65 -21.68
CA ASP A 139 30.06 -12.62 -22.31
C ASP A 139 30.31 -13.86 -21.40
N LYS A 140 31.18 -14.76 -21.86
CA LYS A 140 31.49 -16.03 -21.16
C LYS A 140 32.18 -15.90 -19.82
N SER A 141 32.67 -14.71 -19.48
CA SER A 141 33.42 -14.40 -18.26
C SER A 141 32.59 -13.61 -17.25
N HIS A 142 31.41 -13.14 -17.64
CA HIS A 142 30.54 -12.31 -16.82
C HIS A 142 29.22 -13.01 -16.52
N GLN A 143 28.66 -12.74 -15.34
CA GLN A 143 27.38 -13.31 -14.94
C GLN A 143 26.30 -13.01 -16.00
N SER A 144 25.68 -14.06 -16.53
CA SER A 144 24.78 -13.92 -17.67
C SER A 144 23.38 -13.45 -17.31
N VAL A 145 22.86 -13.90 -16.16
CA VAL A 145 21.50 -13.62 -15.72
C VAL A 145 21.45 -13.16 -14.27
N LEU A 146 20.43 -12.38 -13.94
CA LEU A 146 20.11 -11.97 -12.58
C LEU A 146 18.66 -12.34 -12.26
N SER A 147 18.41 -12.78 -11.02
CA SER A 147 17.05 -13.04 -10.56
C SER A 147 16.26 -11.74 -10.51
N CYS A 148 14.99 -11.80 -10.92
CA CYS A 148 14.05 -10.69 -10.81
C CYS A 148 13.87 -10.19 -9.38
N SER A 149 14.19 -10.99 -8.36
CA SER A 149 14.10 -10.62 -6.94
C SER A 149 15.43 -10.27 -6.28
N ASP A 150 16.56 -10.32 -7.00
CA ASP A 150 17.89 -10.02 -6.44
C ASP A 150 18.10 -8.51 -6.32
N THR A 151 17.94 -7.98 -5.11
CA THR A 151 18.12 -6.55 -4.82
C THR A 151 19.56 -6.15 -4.56
N ASP A 152 20.43 -7.11 -4.24
CA ASP A 152 21.86 -6.82 -4.04
C ASP A 152 22.51 -6.51 -5.39
N GLY A 153 22.03 -7.20 -6.43
CA GLY A 153 22.39 -6.94 -7.80
C GLY A 153 23.81 -7.38 -8.16
N VAL A 154 24.24 -6.97 -9.35
CA VAL A 154 25.59 -7.25 -9.87
C VAL A 154 26.14 -6.00 -10.53
N THR A 155 27.35 -5.62 -10.14
CA THR A 155 28.08 -4.53 -10.80
C THR A 155 28.97 -5.11 -11.88
N VAL A 156 28.78 -4.63 -13.11
CA VAL A 156 29.66 -4.97 -14.26
C VAL A 156 30.80 -3.95 -14.26
N GLU A 157 32.02 -4.38 -13.95
CA GLU A 157 33.16 -3.48 -13.69
C GLU A 157 33.50 -2.59 -14.88
N GLU A 158 33.42 -3.11 -16.10
CA GLU A 158 33.76 -2.41 -17.33
C GLU A 158 32.82 -1.24 -17.60
N THR A 159 31.53 -1.42 -17.31
CA THR A 159 30.50 -0.38 -17.53
C THR A 159 30.24 0.44 -16.27
N LYS A 160 30.70 -0.04 -15.11
CA LYS A 160 30.38 0.48 -13.76
C LYS A 160 28.88 0.57 -13.48
N LYS A 161 28.07 -0.22 -14.18
CA LYS A 161 26.62 -0.28 -13.97
C LYS A 161 26.27 -1.41 -13.01
N THR A 162 25.38 -1.12 -12.06
CA THR A 162 24.85 -2.11 -11.12
C THR A 162 23.45 -2.51 -11.53
N TYR A 163 23.28 -3.74 -11.99
CA TYR A 163 21.99 -4.30 -12.38
C TYR A 163 21.28 -4.92 -11.19
N GLN A 164 20.00 -4.62 -11.00
CA GLN A 164 19.22 -5.05 -9.84
C GLN A 164 17.81 -5.51 -10.23
N GLY A 165 17.30 -6.49 -9.49
CA GLY A 165 15.91 -6.89 -9.46
C GLY A 165 15.07 -6.03 -8.52
N ILE A 166 13.86 -6.52 -8.24
CA ILE A 166 12.87 -5.90 -7.36
C ILE A 166 12.44 -6.96 -6.34
N LYS A 167 12.55 -6.62 -5.05
CA LYS A 167 12.13 -7.50 -3.96
C LYS A 167 10.72 -8.07 -4.19
N GLY A 168 10.59 -9.38 -4.15
CA GLY A 168 9.31 -10.09 -4.29
C GLY A 168 8.77 -10.16 -5.71
N CYS A 169 9.59 -9.85 -6.73
CA CYS A 169 9.22 -9.96 -8.13
C CYS A 169 9.46 -11.38 -8.67
N ALA A 170 8.42 -12.02 -9.21
CA ALA A 170 8.46 -13.35 -9.80
C ALA A 170 8.82 -13.32 -11.29
N GLU A 171 8.40 -12.29 -12.02
CA GLU A 171 8.66 -12.15 -13.46
C GLU A 171 8.98 -10.69 -13.77
N CYS A 172 10.02 -10.46 -14.58
CA CYS A 172 10.49 -9.12 -14.89
C CYS A 172 11.14 -9.05 -16.26
N THR A 173 11.34 -7.83 -16.74
CA THR A 173 12.07 -7.52 -17.97
C THR A 173 13.02 -6.36 -17.73
N LEU A 174 14.18 -6.36 -18.38
CA LEU A 174 15.09 -5.21 -18.35
C LEU A 174 14.95 -4.42 -19.65
N LYS A 175 14.63 -3.13 -19.54
CA LYS A 175 14.64 -2.22 -20.69
C LYS A 175 16.09 -1.82 -20.99
N SER A 176 16.46 -1.66 -22.27
CA SER A 176 17.86 -1.55 -22.72
C SER A 176 18.71 -0.45 -22.05
N SER A 177 18.10 0.62 -21.55
CA SER A 177 18.81 1.71 -20.85
C SER A 177 18.71 1.62 -19.31
N ALA A 178 17.91 0.71 -18.77
CA ALA A 178 17.66 0.60 -17.34
C ALA A 178 18.74 -0.27 -16.65
N THR A 179 19.00 0.04 -15.39
CA THR A 179 19.80 -0.78 -14.48
C THR A 179 18.93 -1.56 -13.48
N THR A 180 17.66 -1.20 -13.37
CA THR A 180 16.70 -1.93 -12.52
C THR A 180 15.65 -2.59 -13.41
N ALA A 181 15.39 -3.88 -13.18
CA ALA A 181 14.37 -4.60 -13.90
C ALA A 181 12.98 -3.99 -13.67
N THR A 182 12.08 -4.12 -14.65
CA THR A 182 10.66 -3.79 -14.55
C THR A 182 9.90 -5.07 -14.23
N CYS A 183 9.22 -5.12 -13.09
CA CYS A 183 8.42 -6.26 -12.66
C CYS A 183 7.12 -6.33 -13.44
N SER A 184 6.77 -7.51 -13.94
CA SER A 184 5.48 -7.81 -14.58
C SER A 184 4.56 -8.65 -13.69
N LYS A 185 5.11 -9.32 -12.68
CA LYS A 185 4.35 -10.15 -11.75
C LYS A 185 5.09 -10.32 -10.44
N CYS A 186 4.37 -10.14 -9.33
CA CYS A 186 4.90 -10.35 -7.99
C CYS A 186 4.75 -11.80 -7.56
N ALA A 187 5.76 -12.34 -6.87
CA ALA A 187 5.66 -13.61 -6.13
C ALA A 187 4.76 -13.44 -4.91
N THR A 188 4.91 -12.30 -4.23
CA THR A 188 4.13 -11.91 -3.04
C THR A 188 3.68 -10.47 -3.17
N GLY A 189 2.47 -10.15 -2.68
CA GLY A 189 1.90 -8.80 -2.75
C GLY A 189 1.23 -8.49 -4.08
N ALA A 190 1.09 -7.21 -4.39
CA ALA A 190 0.43 -6.72 -5.60
C ALA A 190 1.40 -5.90 -6.46
N LEU A 191 1.31 -6.03 -7.78
CA LEU A 191 2.11 -5.24 -8.70
C LEU A 191 1.68 -3.78 -8.65
N TYR A 192 2.59 -2.91 -8.24
CA TYR A 192 2.39 -1.46 -8.24
C TYR A 192 3.34 -0.81 -9.23
N THR A 193 2.81 0.09 -10.07
CA THR A 193 3.59 0.94 -10.97
C THR A 193 3.40 2.38 -10.53
N SER A 194 4.50 3.06 -10.22
CA SER A 194 4.48 4.47 -9.83
C SER A 194 4.15 5.37 -11.04
N PRO A 195 3.75 6.64 -10.82
CA PRO A 195 3.55 7.61 -11.90
C PRO A 195 4.79 7.81 -12.80
N GLU A 196 5.99 7.60 -12.25
CA GLU A 196 7.27 7.68 -12.97
C GLU A 196 7.59 6.39 -13.74
N GLY A 197 6.75 5.36 -13.64
CA GLY A 197 6.88 4.09 -14.34
C GLY A 197 7.73 3.04 -13.63
N ALA A 198 8.17 3.28 -12.39
CA ALA A 198 8.90 2.31 -11.58
C ALA A 198 7.95 1.26 -10.99
N THR A 199 8.35 0.00 -11.00
CA THR A 199 7.51 -1.11 -10.50
C THR A 199 7.97 -1.62 -9.14
N SER A 200 7.04 -2.08 -8.32
CA SER A 200 7.32 -2.72 -7.03
C SER A 200 6.23 -3.73 -6.65
N CYS A 201 6.49 -4.51 -5.60
CA CYS A 201 5.59 -5.56 -5.10
C CYS A 201 5.23 -5.34 -3.62
N PRO A 202 4.55 -4.24 -3.26
CA PRO A 202 4.14 -4.02 -1.89
C PRO A 202 3.12 -5.06 -1.41
N ALA A 203 3.16 -5.36 -0.10
CA ALA A 203 2.16 -6.21 0.54
C ALA A 203 0.76 -5.55 0.57
N THR A 204 0.71 -4.21 0.63
CA THR A 204 -0.51 -3.40 0.60
C THR A 204 -0.34 -2.23 -0.35
N CYS A 205 -1.36 -1.92 -1.13
CA CYS A 205 -1.28 -0.82 -2.09
C CYS A 205 -1.08 0.55 -1.40
N PRO A 206 -0.28 1.46 -2.00
CA PRO A 206 -0.10 2.82 -1.49
C PRO A 206 -1.42 3.63 -1.45
N GLU A 207 -1.41 4.75 -0.72
CA GLU A 207 -2.53 5.70 -0.72
C GLU A 207 -2.85 6.16 -2.16
N GLY A 208 -4.13 6.26 -2.47
CA GLY A 208 -4.63 6.54 -3.81
C GLY A 208 -4.75 5.32 -4.72
N TYR A 209 -4.48 4.10 -4.21
CA TYR A 209 -4.60 2.86 -4.98
C TYR A 209 -5.41 1.79 -4.22
N PHE A 210 -6.05 0.89 -4.96
CA PHE A 210 -6.77 -0.26 -4.44
C PHE A 210 -6.22 -1.56 -5.04
N GLU A 211 -6.29 -2.67 -4.30
CA GLU A 211 -5.91 -3.98 -4.82
C GLU A 211 -6.99 -4.50 -5.77
N HIS A 212 -6.56 -4.97 -6.94
CA HIS A 212 -7.42 -5.62 -7.92
C HIS A 212 -6.73 -6.88 -8.46
N THR A 213 -7.48 -7.97 -8.56
CA THR A 213 -7.00 -9.23 -9.17
C THR A 213 -7.57 -9.35 -10.57
N ALA A 214 -6.70 -9.32 -11.59
CA ALA A 214 -7.12 -9.47 -12.98
C ALA A 214 -7.70 -10.86 -13.22
N LYS A 215 -8.95 -10.96 -13.71
CA LYS A 215 -9.61 -12.26 -13.95
C LYS A 215 -8.89 -13.13 -15.00
N SER A 216 -8.27 -12.51 -16.00
CA SER A 216 -7.62 -13.24 -17.11
C SER A 216 -6.31 -13.91 -16.71
N THR A 217 -5.55 -13.31 -15.79
CA THR A 217 -4.20 -13.77 -15.42
C THR A 217 -4.07 -14.14 -13.95
N SER A 218 -5.08 -13.84 -13.13
CA SER A 218 -5.04 -13.93 -11.65
C SER A 218 -3.92 -13.12 -11.01
N ILE A 219 -3.38 -12.10 -11.71
CA ILE A 219 -2.34 -11.22 -11.19
C ILE A 219 -2.96 -10.15 -10.31
N LYS A 220 -2.40 -9.98 -9.10
CA LYS A 220 -2.73 -8.90 -8.19
C LYS A 220 -2.02 -7.61 -8.60
N THR A 221 -2.77 -6.52 -8.66
CA THR A 221 -2.29 -5.20 -9.10
C THR A 221 -2.82 -4.11 -8.18
N CYS A 222 -2.06 -3.03 -8.02
CA CYS A 222 -2.51 -1.80 -7.38
C CYS A 222 -3.03 -0.83 -8.43
N GLN A 223 -4.34 -0.60 -8.43
CA GLN A 223 -5.03 0.25 -9.41
C GLN A 223 -5.31 1.63 -8.82
N SER A 224 -5.06 2.68 -9.60
CA SER A 224 -5.28 4.06 -9.14
C SER A 224 -6.76 4.32 -8.91
N CYS A 225 -7.09 4.94 -7.78
CA CYS A 225 -8.43 5.43 -7.47
C CYS A 225 -8.87 6.53 -8.44
N SER A 226 -7.93 7.34 -8.94
CA SER A 226 -8.23 8.48 -9.81
C SER A 226 -8.29 8.11 -11.28
N ALA A 227 -7.45 7.17 -11.71
CA ALA A 227 -7.35 6.75 -13.11
C ALA A 227 -6.90 5.28 -13.19
N PRO A 228 -7.77 4.31 -12.88
CA PRO A 228 -7.41 2.91 -12.96
C PRO A 228 -7.08 2.53 -14.41
N THR A 229 -6.12 1.64 -14.60
CA THR A 229 -5.58 1.31 -15.93
C THR A 229 -5.74 -0.16 -16.24
N GLY A 230 -6.55 -0.47 -17.25
CA GLY A 230 -6.68 -1.82 -17.82
C GLY A 230 -7.12 -2.91 -16.82
N GLY A 231 -7.50 -4.07 -17.34
CA GLY A 231 -7.70 -5.28 -16.52
C GLY A 231 -8.88 -5.30 -15.54
N LEU A 232 -9.59 -4.18 -15.33
CA LEU A 232 -10.83 -4.13 -14.55
C LEU A 232 -11.96 -4.81 -15.33
N ASP A 233 -12.69 -5.70 -14.65
CA ASP A 233 -13.89 -6.33 -15.18
C ASP A 233 -14.99 -6.44 -14.11
N PRO A 234 -16.02 -5.57 -14.16
CA PRO A 234 -16.33 -4.64 -15.26
C PRO A 234 -15.39 -3.42 -15.29
N ALA A 235 -15.18 -2.85 -16.47
CA ALA A 235 -14.41 -1.62 -16.60
C ALA A 235 -15.05 -0.49 -15.75
N ALA A 236 -14.22 0.23 -15.00
CA ALA A 236 -14.68 1.35 -14.18
C ALA A 236 -13.81 2.58 -14.40
N THR A 237 -14.45 3.75 -14.33
CA THR A 237 -13.78 5.05 -14.35
C THR A 237 -13.34 5.40 -12.93
N GLY A 238 -12.14 5.97 -12.80
CA GLY A 238 -11.65 6.49 -11.53
C GLY A 238 -12.32 7.80 -11.13
N VAL A 239 -12.12 8.20 -9.88
CA VAL A 239 -12.61 9.47 -9.32
C VAL A 239 -11.41 10.38 -9.13
N THR A 240 -11.26 11.39 -9.99
CA THR A 240 -10.16 12.36 -9.92
C THR A 240 -10.04 12.98 -8.53
N GLY A 241 -8.83 12.95 -7.95
CA GLY A 241 -8.55 13.50 -6.62
C GLY A 241 -8.91 12.57 -5.47
N CYS A 242 -9.35 11.34 -5.76
CA CYS A 242 -9.59 10.33 -4.74
C CYS A 242 -8.28 9.71 -4.23
N VAL A 243 -8.11 9.70 -2.91
CA VAL A 243 -6.92 9.16 -2.22
C VAL A 243 -7.22 7.88 -1.43
N LYS A 244 -8.49 7.54 -1.23
CA LYS A 244 -8.90 6.24 -0.68
C LYS A 244 -10.13 5.76 -1.39
N CYS A 245 -10.10 4.55 -1.92
CA CYS A 245 -11.23 3.98 -2.62
C CYS A 245 -11.31 2.47 -2.45
N THR A 246 -12.49 1.94 -2.72
CA THR A 246 -12.75 0.51 -2.88
C THR A 246 -13.30 0.25 -4.28
N TYR A 247 -13.23 -1.01 -4.71
CA TYR A 247 -13.75 -1.45 -6.00
C TYR A 247 -14.65 -2.68 -5.82
N ASN A 248 -15.81 -2.62 -6.46
CA ASN A 248 -16.72 -3.75 -6.59
C ASN A 248 -17.15 -3.85 -8.06
N THR A 249 -18.12 -3.03 -8.47
CA THR A 249 -18.52 -2.85 -9.88
C THR A 249 -18.12 -1.48 -10.44
N LYS A 250 -17.81 -0.53 -9.55
CA LYS A 250 -17.28 0.80 -9.84
C LYS A 250 -16.26 1.18 -8.77
N VAL A 251 -15.44 2.19 -9.06
CA VAL A 251 -14.58 2.80 -8.05
C VAL A 251 -15.45 3.62 -7.09
N ILE A 252 -15.40 3.28 -5.80
CA ILE A 252 -16.11 3.99 -4.73
C ILE A 252 -15.09 4.80 -3.98
N CYS A 253 -15.11 6.12 -4.16
CA CYS A 253 -14.23 7.01 -3.41
C CYS A 253 -14.72 7.17 -1.97
N GLU A 254 -13.85 6.90 -1.01
CA GLU A 254 -14.10 7.03 0.43
C GLU A 254 -13.51 8.31 1.00
N LYS A 255 -12.42 8.81 0.39
CA LYS A 255 -11.73 10.01 0.84
C LYS A 255 -11.10 10.74 -0.34
N CYS A 256 -11.33 12.04 -0.38
CA CYS A 256 -10.70 12.96 -1.31
C CYS A 256 -9.39 13.52 -0.73
N GLY A 257 -8.42 13.75 -1.60
CA GLY A 257 -7.18 14.45 -1.27
C GLY A 257 -7.30 15.95 -1.47
N GLN A 258 -6.20 16.68 -1.23
CA GLN A 258 -6.06 18.11 -1.55
C GLN A 258 -7.18 18.99 -0.97
N ASP A 259 -7.61 18.72 0.26
CA ASP A 259 -8.67 19.47 0.95
C ASP A 259 -10.06 19.47 0.28
N LYS A 260 -10.28 18.62 -0.73
CA LYS A 260 -11.55 18.48 -1.45
C LYS A 260 -12.61 17.76 -0.64
N TYR A 261 -13.87 18.02 -1.00
CA TYR A 261 -15.05 17.42 -0.41
C TYR A 261 -15.51 16.23 -1.24
N LEU A 262 -15.80 15.11 -0.56
CA LEU A 262 -16.47 13.97 -1.16
C LEU A 262 -17.94 14.32 -1.38
N LYS A 263 -18.37 14.32 -2.63
CA LYS A 263 -19.76 14.55 -3.02
C LYS A 263 -20.34 13.26 -3.58
N ILE A 264 -21.50 12.88 -3.06
CA ILE A 264 -22.30 11.77 -3.58
C ILE A 264 -23.65 12.35 -4.01
N ASP A 265 -23.95 12.22 -5.29
CA ASP A 265 -25.20 12.69 -5.88
C ASP A 265 -25.84 11.55 -6.67
N GLY A 266 -26.81 10.89 -6.02
CA GLY A 266 -27.33 9.59 -6.47
C GLY A 266 -26.21 8.54 -6.54
N GLU A 267 -25.90 8.07 -7.74
CA GLU A 267 -24.84 7.09 -7.99
C GLU A 267 -23.48 7.72 -8.32
N THR A 268 -23.43 9.03 -8.54
CA THR A 268 -22.24 9.76 -8.95
C THR A 268 -21.39 10.10 -7.73
N ILE A 269 -20.11 9.78 -7.77
CA ILE A 269 -19.14 10.07 -6.71
C ILE A 269 -18.07 10.99 -7.30
N SER A 270 -17.80 12.11 -6.64
CA SER A 270 -16.79 13.07 -7.09
C SER A 270 -16.07 13.73 -5.92
N CYS A 271 -14.85 14.19 -6.18
CA CYS A 271 -14.10 15.03 -5.26
C CYS A 271 -14.12 16.46 -5.78
N VAL A 272 -14.78 17.35 -5.05
CA VAL A 272 -15.07 18.72 -5.50
C VAL A 272 -14.54 19.75 -4.51
N ASP A 273 -14.34 20.98 -4.97
CA ASP A 273 -13.96 22.09 -4.11
C ASP A 273 -15.19 22.61 -3.32
N ALA A 274 -14.97 23.37 -2.24
CA ALA A 274 -16.03 23.79 -1.32
C ALA A 274 -17.21 24.48 -2.03
N GLN A 275 -16.92 25.36 -2.99
CA GLN A 275 -17.93 26.07 -3.77
C GLN A 275 -18.79 25.15 -4.66
N ASP A 276 -18.28 23.97 -5.02
CA ASP A 276 -18.88 23.06 -5.99
C ASP A 276 -19.81 22.00 -5.33
N CYS A 277 -19.95 22.04 -4.00
CA CYS A 277 -21.00 21.28 -3.32
C CYS A 277 -22.39 21.68 -3.87
N GLY A 278 -22.60 22.96 -4.22
CA GLY A 278 -23.88 23.47 -4.70
C GLY A 278 -24.89 23.73 -3.58
N THR A 279 -26.02 24.36 -3.92
CA THR A 279 -27.01 24.85 -2.93
C THR A 279 -27.88 23.76 -2.29
N GLY A 280 -27.95 22.58 -2.91
CA GLY A 280 -28.66 21.41 -2.36
C GLY A 280 -27.82 20.55 -1.42
N PHE A 281 -26.60 20.98 -1.11
CA PHE A 281 -25.69 20.28 -0.23
C PHE A 281 -25.09 21.25 0.79
N PHE A 282 -24.74 20.73 1.96
CA PHE A 282 -23.98 21.44 2.97
C PHE A 282 -22.67 20.71 3.28
N MET A 283 -21.68 21.48 3.71
CA MET A 283 -20.35 20.96 4.01
C MET A 283 -20.28 20.49 5.46
N ILE A 284 -19.77 19.28 5.67
CA ILE A 284 -19.41 18.77 7.00
C ILE A 284 -18.08 18.05 6.98
N THR A 285 -17.52 17.84 8.17
CA THR A 285 -16.38 16.94 8.39
C THR A 285 -16.79 15.85 9.36
N VAL A 286 -16.78 14.59 8.91
CA VAL A 286 -17.09 13.42 9.73
C VAL A 286 -15.85 12.56 9.79
N GLU A 287 -15.33 12.31 11.00
CA GLU A 287 -14.11 11.51 11.21
C GLU A 287 -12.90 12.01 10.40
N GLY A 288 -12.79 13.33 10.21
CA GLY A 288 -11.73 13.94 9.41
C GLY A 288 -11.93 13.87 7.89
N ILE A 289 -13.08 13.39 7.40
CA ILE A 289 -13.44 13.36 5.99
C ILE A 289 -14.40 14.51 5.67
N LYS A 290 -13.98 15.41 4.78
CA LYS A 290 -14.79 16.50 4.24
C LYS A 290 -15.83 15.95 3.25
N LYS A 291 -17.11 16.22 3.48
CA LYS A 291 -18.23 15.72 2.66
C LYS A 291 -19.19 16.84 2.28
N CYS A 292 -19.69 16.80 1.04
CA CYS A 292 -20.91 17.52 0.64
C CYS A 292 -22.09 16.59 0.93
N VAL A 293 -22.87 16.91 1.97
CA VAL A 293 -24.04 16.12 2.38
C VAL A 293 -25.31 16.76 1.85
N SER A 294 -26.22 15.96 1.33
CA SER A 294 -27.50 16.45 0.80
C SER A 294 -28.32 17.11 1.90
N CYS A 295 -28.94 18.25 1.61
CA CYS A 295 -29.83 18.93 2.53
C CYS A 295 -30.99 18.05 3.03
N GLY A 296 -31.37 17.02 2.25
CA GLY A 296 -32.41 16.06 2.59
C GLY A 296 -31.97 14.91 3.53
N ASP A 297 -30.67 14.77 3.78
CA ASP A 297 -30.11 13.61 4.47
C ASP A 297 -30.18 13.77 6.00
N THR A 298 -31.27 13.28 6.58
CA THR A 298 -31.52 13.33 8.02
C THR A 298 -30.52 12.52 8.85
N THR A 299 -29.81 11.55 8.25
CA THR A 299 -28.81 10.75 8.97
C THR A 299 -27.53 11.54 9.23
N ASN A 300 -27.23 12.50 8.36
CA ASN A 300 -26.03 13.34 8.42
C ASN A 300 -26.33 14.80 8.82
N GLY A 301 -27.51 15.06 9.41
CA GLY A 301 -27.89 16.38 9.95
C GLY A 301 -28.66 17.28 8.98
N GLY A 302 -29.12 16.75 7.84
CA GLY A 302 -30.07 17.40 6.95
C GLY A 302 -31.51 17.39 7.50
N ILE A 303 -32.43 17.91 6.69
CA ILE A 303 -33.86 18.07 6.98
C ILE A 303 -34.64 17.31 5.91
N GLU A 304 -35.56 16.44 6.33
CA GLU A 304 -36.40 15.68 5.40
C GLU A 304 -37.15 16.60 4.43
N SER A 305 -37.19 16.24 3.15
CA SER A 305 -37.80 17.02 2.07
C SER A 305 -37.15 18.39 1.79
N CYS A 306 -36.02 18.74 2.41
CA CYS A 306 -35.31 19.97 2.14
C CYS A 306 -34.40 19.83 0.90
N THR A 307 -34.56 20.73 -0.07
CA THR A 307 -33.81 20.72 -1.34
C THR A 307 -32.72 21.78 -1.43
N GLN A 308 -32.79 22.84 -0.63
CA GLN A 308 -31.72 23.83 -0.49
C GLN A 308 -31.59 24.22 0.97
N CYS A 309 -30.35 24.38 1.44
CA CYS A 309 -30.10 24.65 2.85
C CYS A 309 -28.82 25.44 3.07
N THR A 310 -28.67 25.99 4.27
CA THR A 310 -27.45 26.65 4.74
C THR A 310 -27.00 26.01 6.05
N ALA A 311 -25.69 25.76 6.17
CA ALA A 311 -25.12 25.21 7.40
C ALA A 311 -25.39 26.12 8.60
N THR A 312 -25.78 25.55 9.73
CA THR A 312 -25.90 26.28 10.99
C THR A 312 -24.53 26.39 11.66
N ALA A 313 -24.28 27.49 12.36
CA ALA A 313 -23.05 27.67 13.11
C ALA A 313 -23.07 26.77 14.36
N SER A 314 -22.60 25.53 14.20
CA SER A 314 -22.28 24.54 15.23
C SER A 314 -23.48 23.89 15.98
N PRO A 315 -23.49 22.55 16.16
CA PRO A 315 -24.55 21.85 16.89
C PRO A 315 -24.38 22.03 18.40
N THR A 316 -25.30 22.74 19.04
CA THR A 316 -25.41 22.75 20.51
C THR A 316 -26.22 21.57 21.06
N ARG A 317 -26.73 20.66 20.22
CA ARG A 317 -27.48 19.47 20.67
C ARG A 317 -27.39 18.28 19.73
N SER A 318 -27.24 17.10 20.31
CA SER A 318 -27.43 15.82 19.62
C SER A 318 -28.88 15.72 19.12
N GLY A 319 -29.07 15.38 17.85
CA GLY A 319 -30.38 15.17 17.21
C GLY A 319 -31.05 16.40 16.59
N ALA A 320 -30.42 17.58 16.62
CA ALA A 320 -30.91 18.77 15.90
C ALA A 320 -30.33 18.83 14.47
N PRO A 321 -31.09 19.34 13.47
CA PRO A 321 -30.56 19.54 12.13
C PRO A 321 -29.38 20.53 12.15
N LEU A 322 -28.35 20.21 11.38
CA LEU A 322 -27.12 21.00 11.18
C LEU A 322 -27.27 22.07 10.11
N VAL A 323 -28.48 22.23 9.58
CA VAL A 323 -28.80 23.16 8.50
C VAL A 323 -30.10 23.85 8.78
N THR A 324 -30.28 25.04 8.22
CA THR A 324 -31.59 25.66 8.03
C THR A 324 -32.04 25.43 6.60
N CYS A 325 -33.29 25.03 6.42
CA CYS A 325 -33.87 24.85 5.11
C CYS A 325 -34.22 26.20 4.46
N LEU A 326 -33.87 26.33 3.18
CA LEU A 326 -34.21 27.46 2.33
C LEU A 326 -35.33 27.13 1.35
N GLN A 327 -35.41 25.86 0.94
CA GLN A 327 -36.43 25.40 0.00
C GLN A 327 -36.78 23.94 0.26
N CYS A 328 -38.06 23.61 0.20
CA CYS A 328 -38.57 22.25 0.37
C CYS A 328 -39.13 21.69 -0.95
N ASN A 329 -39.12 20.37 -1.11
CA ASN A 329 -39.73 19.68 -2.25
C ASN A 329 -41.26 19.56 -2.05
N GLY A 330 -42.03 20.40 -2.74
CA GLY A 330 -43.50 20.34 -2.70
C GLY A 330 -44.15 20.69 -1.36
N LYS A 331 -43.38 21.25 -0.42
CA LYS A 331 -43.79 21.69 0.92
C LYS A 331 -43.32 23.14 1.14
N LYS A 332 -43.79 23.79 2.21
CA LYS A 332 -43.31 25.10 2.69
C LYS A 332 -42.24 24.92 3.75
N VAL A 333 -41.29 25.86 3.82
CA VAL A 333 -40.30 25.89 4.90
C VAL A 333 -40.97 26.34 6.20
N GLN A 334 -40.71 25.63 7.30
CA GLN A 334 -41.22 26.00 8.63
C GLN A 334 -40.79 27.41 9.05
N PRO A 335 -41.56 28.11 9.91
CA PRO A 335 -41.18 29.40 10.47
C PRO A 335 -39.81 29.45 11.15
N ASP A 336 -39.39 28.36 11.80
CA ASP A 336 -38.06 28.26 12.42
C ASP A 336 -36.96 27.78 11.45
N ARG A 337 -37.32 27.49 10.20
CA ARG A 337 -36.49 26.96 9.11
C ARG A 337 -35.83 25.61 9.40
N LYS A 338 -36.28 24.85 10.41
CA LYS A 338 -35.70 23.55 10.78
C LYS A 338 -36.46 22.35 10.23
N GLY A 339 -37.48 22.58 9.42
CA GLY A 339 -38.30 21.54 8.82
C GLY A 339 -39.11 22.04 7.62
N CYS A 340 -39.85 21.11 7.03
CA CYS A 340 -40.77 21.35 5.92
C CYS A 340 -42.19 20.94 6.34
N ILE A 341 -43.17 21.82 6.10
CA ILE A 341 -44.59 21.64 6.44
C ILE A 341 -45.48 21.80 5.20
N GLN A 342 -46.67 21.21 5.20
CA GLN A 342 -47.57 21.27 4.05
C GLN A 342 -48.12 22.67 3.82
N ASP A 343 -48.71 23.24 4.86
CA ASP A 343 -49.33 24.57 4.84
C ASP A 343 -48.79 25.43 5.98
N CYS A 344 -48.77 26.74 5.77
CA CYS A 344 -48.33 27.68 6.80
C CYS A 344 -49.33 27.73 7.96
N PRO A 345 -48.86 27.71 9.23
CA PRO A 345 -49.74 27.67 10.39
C PRO A 345 -50.53 28.98 10.55
N GLU A 346 -51.56 28.97 11.39
CA GLU A 346 -52.28 30.20 11.74
C GLU A 346 -51.33 31.28 12.26
N ASN A 347 -51.68 32.55 12.00
CA ASN A 347 -50.85 33.71 12.30
C ASN A 347 -49.50 33.74 11.58
N SER A 348 -49.43 33.16 10.39
CA SER A 348 -48.29 33.27 9.48
C SER A 348 -48.74 33.57 8.05
N THR A 349 -47.81 34.09 7.26
CA THR A 349 -47.97 34.34 5.83
C THR A 349 -46.88 33.61 5.05
N GLU A 350 -47.23 33.09 3.88
CA GLU A 350 -46.25 32.53 2.96
C GLU A 350 -45.52 33.65 2.20
N ALA A 351 -44.20 33.66 2.30
CA ALA A 351 -43.31 34.48 1.48
C ALA A 351 -42.34 33.57 0.71
N SER A 352 -42.54 33.47 -0.61
CA SER A 352 -41.66 32.69 -1.50
C SER A 352 -41.46 31.22 -1.08
N GLY A 353 -42.50 30.56 -0.57
CA GLY A 353 -42.44 29.18 -0.08
C GLY A 353 -41.90 29.01 1.34
N VAL A 354 -41.64 30.11 2.06
CA VAL A 354 -41.27 30.12 3.49
C VAL A 354 -42.45 30.66 4.30
N CYS A 355 -42.79 30.00 5.41
CA CYS A 355 -43.81 30.50 6.31
C CYS A 355 -43.19 31.50 7.29
N GLU A 356 -43.70 32.74 7.34
CA GLU A 356 -43.22 33.78 8.24
C GLU A 356 -44.34 34.16 9.21
N CYS A 357 -44.06 34.16 10.52
CA CYS A 357 -45.04 34.57 11.52
C CYS A 357 -45.40 36.05 11.35
N ASN A 358 -46.70 36.36 11.44
CA ASN A 358 -47.22 37.72 11.36
C ASN A 358 -46.65 38.60 12.48
N SER A 359 -46.70 39.92 12.29
CA SER A 359 -46.27 40.89 13.30
C SER A 359 -46.93 40.62 14.66
N GLY A 360 -46.11 40.53 15.71
CA GLY A 360 -46.57 40.19 17.06
C GLY A 360 -46.59 38.69 17.37
N TYR A 361 -46.08 37.83 16.48
CA TYR A 361 -45.94 36.39 16.70
C TYR A 361 -44.49 35.92 16.49
N THR A 362 -44.10 34.82 17.16
CA THR A 362 -42.81 34.12 16.99
C THR A 362 -43.04 32.63 16.77
N SER A 363 -42.08 31.94 16.13
CA SER A 363 -42.17 30.50 15.96
C SER A 363 -42.14 29.76 17.31
N SER A 364 -42.93 28.69 17.41
CA SER A 364 -42.88 27.74 18.51
C SER A 364 -41.55 26.97 18.52
N ALA A 365 -41.22 26.36 19.65
CA ALA A 365 -40.00 25.57 19.83
C ALA A 365 -39.92 24.33 18.91
N ASP A 366 -41.06 23.83 18.45
CA ASP A 366 -41.18 22.73 17.49
C ASP A 366 -41.28 23.22 16.03
N GLY A 367 -41.30 24.53 15.79
CA GLY A 367 -41.38 25.12 14.45
C GLY A 367 -42.73 24.91 13.74
N LEU A 368 -43.73 24.35 14.41
CA LEU A 368 -45.01 23.97 13.79
C LEU A 368 -46.12 25.01 13.94
N SER A 369 -45.93 26.03 14.78
CA SER A 369 -46.92 27.07 15.04
C SER A 369 -46.29 28.45 15.28
N CYS A 370 -47.08 29.51 15.11
CA CYS A 370 -46.73 30.86 15.48
C CYS A 370 -47.47 31.24 16.76
N VAL A 371 -46.73 31.44 17.85
CA VAL A 371 -47.27 31.84 19.15
C VAL A 371 -47.11 33.34 19.32
N VAL A 372 -47.99 33.98 20.10
CA VAL A 372 -47.88 35.42 20.38
C VAL A 372 -46.47 35.68 20.90
N ALA A 373 -45.77 36.60 20.24
CA ALA A 373 -44.48 37.06 20.67
C ALA A 373 -44.67 37.54 22.09
N SER A 374 -44.08 36.85 23.07
CA SER A 374 -44.10 37.31 24.44
C SER A 374 -43.57 38.73 24.42
N THR A 375 -44.46 39.72 24.55
CA THR A 375 -44.08 41.02 25.07
C THR A 375 -43.52 40.67 26.42
N GLY A 376 -42.20 40.53 26.51
CA GLY A 376 -41.59 40.36 27.82
C GLY A 376 -42.14 41.50 28.66
N PRO A 377 -42.94 41.25 29.71
CA PRO A 377 -43.02 42.23 30.76
C PRO A 377 -41.57 42.38 31.21
N ASN A 378 -41.15 43.63 31.40
CA ASN A 378 -40.07 44.02 32.31
C ASN A 378 -39.36 42.82 32.94
N LEU A 379 -38.07 42.62 32.62
CA LEU A 379 -37.19 41.92 33.53
C LEU A 379 -37.37 42.57 34.90
N SER A 380 -38.19 41.94 35.75
CA SER A 380 -38.33 42.35 37.13
C SER A 380 -36.93 42.30 37.70
N THR A 381 -36.53 43.44 38.25
CA THR A 381 -35.19 43.75 38.78
C THR A 381 -34.88 42.93 40.05
N GLY A 382 -35.35 41.69 40.12
CA GLY A 382 -35.30 40.81 41.29
C GLY A 382 -34.62 39.45 41.06
N ALA A 383 -33.94 39.22 39.91
CA ALA A 383 -33.17 37.99 39.66
C ALA A 383 -31.70 38.24 39.24
N ILE A 384 -31.23 39.49 39.30
CA ILE A 384 -29.81 39.85 39.12
C ILE A 384 -29.25 40.33 40.46
N ALA A 385 -29.32 39.44 41.46
CA ALA A 385 -28.60 39.56 42.73
C ALA A 385 -28.40 38.14 43.27
N GLY A 386 -27.45 37.39 42.69
CA GLY A 386 -27.20 36.03 43.16
C GLY A 386 -26.12 35.21 42.47
N ILE A 387 -25.52 35.67 41.36
CA ILE A 387 -24.50 34.86 40.64
C ILE A 387 -23.06 35.39 40.83
N SER A 388 -22.86 36.59 41.38
CA SER A 388 -21.51 37.13 41.62
C SER A 388 -20.79 36.54 42.84
N VAL A 389 -21.47 35.82 43.75
CA VAL A 389 -20.81 35.26 44.95
C VAL A 389 -20.34 33.82 44.71
N ALA A 390 -21.06 33.02 43.91
CA ALA A 390 -20.67 31.64 43.62
C ALA A 390 -19.40 31.56 42.76
N ALA A 391 -19.25 32.43 41.75
CA ALA A 391 -18.04 32.46 40.92
C ALA A 391 -16.80 32.90 41.72
N VAL A 392 -16.94 33.87 42.63
CA VAL A 392 -15.82 34.33 43.48
C VAL A 392 -15.41 33.27 44.50
N VAL A 393 -16.36 32.52 45.07
CA VAL A 393 -16.04 31.40 45.99
C VAL A 393 -15.38 30.24 45.25
N VAL A 394 -15.82 29.91 44.02
CA VAL A 394 -15.21 28.84 43.23
C VAL A 394 -13.81 29.22 42.74
N VAL A 395 -13.62 30.44 42.24
CA VAL A 395 -12.30 30.93 41.81
C VAL A 395 -11.37 31.11 43.02
N GLY A 396 -11.87 31.65 44.15
CA GLY A 396 -11.11 31.75 45.40
C GLY A 396 -10.70 30.39 45.97
N GLY A 397 -11.59 29.40 45.91
CA GLY A 397 -11.30 28.02 46.31
C GLY A 397 -10.26 27.34 45.41
N LEU A 398 -10.33 27.54 44.10
CA LEU A 398 -9.36 27.01 43.14
C LEU A 398 -7.96 27.62 43.32
N VAL A 399 -7.87 28.94 43.52
CA VAL A 399 -6.59 29.63 43.75
C VAL A 399 -6.00 29.24 45.10
N GLY A 400 -6.82 29.09 46.15
CA GLY A 400 -6.38 28.59 47.45
C GLY A 400 -5.88 27.15 47.40
N PHE A 401 -6.57 26.27 46.68
CA PHE A 401 -6.15 24.88 46.48
C PHE A 401 -4.84 24.78 45.69
N LEU A 402 -4.66 25.59 44.64
CA LEU A 402 -3.42 25.62 43.87
C LEU A 402 -2.24 26.17 44.69
N CYS A 403 -2.44 27.22 45.50
CA CYS A 403 -1.41 27.72 46.40
C CYS A 403 -1.02 26.68 47.47
N TRP A 404 -1.99 26.00 48.08
CA TRP A 404 -1.71 24.94 49.05
C TRP A 404 -0.98 23.76 48.39
N TRP A 405 -1.41 23.33 47.20
CA TRP A 405 -0.79 22.24 46.46
C TRP A 405 0.67 22.53 46.11
N PHE A 406 0.98 23.73 45.62
CA PHE A 406 2.36 24.11 45.27
C PHE A 406 3.26 24.32 46.50
N VAL A 407 2.74 24.84 47.60
CA VAL A 407 3.54 25.09 48.82
C VAL A 407 3.77 23.80 49.63
N CYS A 408 2.81 22.88 49.69
CA CYS A 408 2.93 21.66 50.47
C CYS A 408 3.54 20.47 49.73
N ARG A 409 3.56 20.44 48.38
CA ARG A 409 4.30 19.41 47.64
C ARG A 409 5.80 19.65 47.51
N GLY A 410 6.31 20.83 47.87
CA GLY A 410 7.74 21.12 47.85
C GLY A 410 8.53 20.60 49.06
N LYS A 411 7.92 19.83 49.96
CA LYS A 411 8.55 19.40 51.22
C LYS A 411 8.22 17.97 51.66
N ALA A 412 8.07 17.08 50.68
CA ALA A 412 8.11 15.62 50.86
C ALA A 412 9.21 15.03 50.00
#